data_AF-A0A0C3QUK9-F1
#
_entry.id   AF-A0A0C3QUK9-F1
#
_cell.length_a   1.000
_cell.length_b   1.000
_cell.length_c   1.000
_cell.angle_alpha   90.00
_cell.angle_beta   90.00
_cell.angle_gamma   90.00
#
_symmetry.space_group_name_H-M   'P 1'
#
loop_
_entity.id
_entity.type
_entity.pdbx_description
1 polymer ?
#
loop_
_entity_poly.entity_id
_entity_poly.type
_entity_poly.pdbx_seq_one_letter_code
_entity_poly.pdbx_strand_id
1 'polypeptide(L)'
;MKIEEISGVIVDDQRLIFAGLQLQDGRTLNDYLIPSGATIHVVYRLRGAKPVIYLFPPMSIGAKVQLSLVSQWSLSAVYPRPIKGSFKEGRSSQTAEWDVVAQPSGTMTVKGSSEEFAYIFWEAETEFRNDLPNSPPTSRSPSPRPGARLKTLRPRDGFVPGTTRCSPHDSVVLSVHDVPPYLEEVLLALGFHTDARTSFITYWLPSFLRHEHLALRFVPQIDFEASAPLDIDPKPDVVTRVFMLFEGIPTDRLAEWEEARERSSADVEMWKEIVGVEDARQGDQNLFRVLEWGGMEVR
;
A
#
# COMPACT_ATOMS: atom_id res chain seq x y z
N MET A 1 34.70 -2.71 6.47
CA MET A 1 33.67 -3.71 6.80
C MET A 1 32.40 -3.28 6.08
N LYS A 2 31.89 -4.10 5.15
CA LYS A 2 30.60 -3.85 4.53
C LYS A 2 29.53 -4.51 5.39
N ILE A 3 28.57 -3.74 5.88
CA ILE A 3 27.51 -4.24 6.77
C ILE A 3 26.62 -5.24 6.04
N GLU A 4 26.45 -5.08 4.72
CA GLU A 4 25.71 -6.01 3.86
C GLU A 4 26.27 -7.44 3.90
N GLU A 5 27.59 -7.61 3.86
CA GLU A 5 28.23 -8.94 3.88
C GLU A 5 28.03 -9.70 5.20
N ILE A 6 27.67 -8.99 6.27
CA ILE A 6 27.54 -9.53 7.63
C ILE A 6 26.08 -9.68 8.04
N SER A 7 25.25 -8.72 7.66
CA SER A 7 23.81 -8.72 7.95
C SER A 7 22.98 -9.43 6.90
N GLY A 8 23.47 -9.55 5.66
CA GLY A 8 22.70 -10.01 4.51
C GLY A 8 21.69 -8.98 3.97
N VAL A 9 21.63 -7.78 4.59
CA VAL A 9 20.71 -6.70 4.22
C VAL A 9 21.36 -5.83 3.14
N ILE A 10 20.70 -5.58 2.01
CA ILE A 10 21.22 -4.74 0.93
C ILE A 10 21.47 -3.32 1.45
N VAL A 11 22.56 -2.64 1.01
CA VAL A 11 23.01 -1.34 1.56
C VAL A 11 21.89 -0.31 1.68
N ASP A 12 21.10 -0.14 0.64
CA ASP A 12 20.05 0.86 0.62
C ASP A 12 18.88 0.51 1.59
N ASP A 13 18.77 -0.76 2.00
CA ASP A 13 17.75 -1.36 2.88
C ASP A 13 18.16 -1.32 4.34
N GLN A 14 19.36 -0.82 4.64
CA GLN A 14 19.85 -0.71 6.00
C GLN A 14 19.42 0.60 6.64
N ARG A 15 18.89 0.51 7.85
CA ARG A 15 18.82 1.62 8.79
C ARG A 15 19.72 1.28 9.97
N LEU A 16 20.77 2.08 10.15
CA LEU A 16 21.71 1.92 11.24
C LEU A 16 21.25 2.78 12.42
N ILE A 17 21.13 2.19 13.60
CA ILE A 17 20.68 2.86 14.83
C ILE A 17 21.71 2.66 15.93
N PHE A 18 22.18 3.76 16.52
CA PHE A 18 23.07 3.76 17.68
C PHE A 18 22.49 4.65 18.78
N ALA A 19 22.39 4.13 20.01
CA ALA A 19 21.83 4.86 21.16
C ALA A 19 20.46 5.53 20.88
N GLY A 20 19.62 4.89 20.06
CA GLY A 20 18.31 5.41 19.64
C GLY A 20 18.36 6.45 18.50
N LEU A 21 19.54 6.83 18.03
CA LEU A 21 19.74 7.75 16.92
C LEU A 21 19.99 6.99 15.61
N GLN A 22 19.27 7.35 14.56
CA GLN A 22 19.53 6.86 13.22
C GLN A 22 20.78 7.54 12.63
N LEU A 23 21.71 6.73 12.13
CA LEU A 23 22.89 7.21 11.41
C LEU A 23 22.50 7.62 9.98
N GLN A 24 23.10 8.70 9.50
CA GLN A 24 22.82 9.31 8.19
C GLN A 24 23.95 8.97 7.20
N ASP A 25 23.57 8.89 5.92
CA ASP A 25 24.52 8.70 4.83
C ASP A 25 25.52 9.88 4.78
N GLY A 26 26.79 9.60 4.45
CA GLY A 26 27.84 10.61 4.36
C GLY A 26 28.43 11.08 5.70
N ARG A 27 27.96 10.55 6.85
CA ARG A 27 28.58 10.79 8.17
C ARG A 27 29.43 9.61 8.62
N THR A 28 30.52 9.91 9.30
CA THR A 28 31.45 8.93 9.87
C THR A 28 30.99 8.48 11.27
N LEU A 29 31.47 7.33 11.73
CA LEU A 29 31.23 6.88 13.11
C LEU A 29 31.76 7.87 14.15
N ASN A 30 32.82 8.63 13.80
CA ASN A 30 33.41 9.64 14.65
C ASN A 30 32.51 10.87 14.81
N ASP A 31 31.73 11.21 13.78
CA ASP A 31 30.75 12.32 13.85
C ASP A 31 29.63 12.05 14.86
N TYR A 32 29.43 10.78 15.21
CA TYR A 32 28.48 10.31 16.23
C TYR A 32 29.14 9.89 17.54
N LEU A 33 30.46 10.08 17.68
CA LEU A 33 31.24 9.70 18.86
C LEU A 33 31.06 8.24 19.28
N ILE A 34 30.92 7.34 18.30
CA ILE A 34 30.69 5.91 18.55
C ILE A 34 32.02 5.26 19.01
N PRO A 35 32.11 4.73 20.25
CA PRO A 35 33.35 4.16 20.75
C PRO A 35 33.63 2.78 20.14
N SER A 36 34.91 2.37 20.15
CA SER A 36 35.29 1.00 19.79
C SER A 36 34.59 -0.01 20.69
N GLY A 37 33.96 -1.03 20.10
CA GLY A 37 33.17 -2.04 20.81
C GLY A 37 31.70 -1.68 21.04
N ALA A 38 31.23 -0.52 20.54
CA ALA A 38 29.82 -0.17 20.53
C ALA A 38 28.97 -1.13 19.68
N THR A 39 27.71 -1.31 20.09
CA THR A 39 26.71 -2.06 19.31
C THR A 39 25.88 -1.11 18.46
N ILE A 40 25.84 -1.33 17.15
CA ILE A 40 24.95 -0.63 16.21
C ILE A 40 23.87 -1.62 15.79
N HIS A 41 22.61 -1.22 15.93
CA HIS A 41 21.48 -2.01 15.46
C HIS A 41 21.30 -1.78 13.96
N VAL A 42 21.37 -2.84 13.18
CA VAL A 42 20.95 -2.83 11.77
C VAL A 42 19.49 -3.27 11.75
N VAL A 43 18.61 -2.39 11.28
CA VAL A 43 17.20 -2.72 11.06
C VAL A 43 16.85 -2.50 9.60
N TYR A 44 15.87 -3.22 9.09
CA TYR A 44 15.38 -3.01 7.73
C TYR A 44 14.76 -1.62 7.61
N ARG A 45 15.06 -0.95 6.50
CA ARG A 45 14.35 0.24 6.05
C ARG A 45 12.99 -0.24 5.55
N LEU A 46 11.91 0.21 6.17
CA LEU A 46 10.56 -0.09 5.68
C LEU A 46 10.46 0.37 4.22
N ARG A 47 10.24 -0.58 3.32
CA ARG A 47 10.36 -0.39 1.86
C ARG A 47 9.05 -0.59 1.09
N GLY A 48 7.91 -0.66 1.75
CA GLY A 48 6.62 -0.47 1.07
C GLY A 48 5.40 -0.97 1.80
N ALA A 49 4.26 -0.37 1.42
CA ALA A 49 2.91 -0.84 1.60
C ALA A 49 2.46 -0.98 3.06
N LYS A 50 2.02 0.12 3.69
CA LYS A 50 0.99 0.06 4.75
C LYS A 50 -0.39 0.01 4.11
N PRO A 51 -0.95 -1.17 3.76
CA PRO A 51 -2.39 -1.23 3.67
C PRO A 51 -3.05 -1.30 5.03
N VAL A 52 -4.16 -0.59 5.14
CA VAL A 52 -5.09 -0.74 6.25
C VAL A 52 -6.48 -1.03 5.71
N ILE A 53 -7.18 -1.94 6.37
CA ILE A 53 -8.49 -2.46 5.99
C ILE A 53 -9.50 -2.04 7.05
N TYR A 54 -10.50 -1.27 6.64
CA TYR A 54 -11.63 -0.86 7.46
C TYR A 54 -12.87 -1.65 7.06
N LEU A 55 -13.68 -2.05 8.05
CA LEU A 55 -14.96 -2.73 7.87
C LEU A 55 -16.08 -1.86 8.43
N PHE A 56 -17.07 -1.51 7.61
CA PHE A 56 -18.25 -0.73 7.98
C PHE A 56 -19.53 -1.50 7.67
N PRO A 57 -19.97 -2.39 8.56
CA PRO A 57 -21.24 -3.07 8.41
C PRO A 57 -22.41 -2.21 8.92
N PRO A 58 -23.64 -2.39 8.41
CA PRO A 58 -24.81 -1.64 8.88
C PRO A 58 -25.30 -2.06 10.28
N MET A 59 -24.90 -3.24 10.72
CA MET A 59 -25.12 -3.79 12.07
C MET A 59 -23.90 -4.56 12.51
N SER A 60 -23.79 -4.89 13.81
CA SER A 60 -22.68 -5.70 14.30
C SER A 60 -22.67 -7.08 13.63
N ILE A 61 -21.53 -7.47 13.04
CA ILE A 61 -21.35 -8.76 12.37
C ILE A 61 -20.04 -9.41 12.78
N GLY A 62 -20.02 -10.75 12.78
CA GLY A 62 -18.76 -11.49 12.71
C GLY A 62 -18.28 -11.53 11.26
N ALA A 63 -17.00 -11.27 11.03
CA ALA A 63 -16.38 -11.31 9.71
C ALA A 63 -15.05 -12.06 9.76
N LYS A 64 -14.85 -12.98 8.80
CA LYS A 64 -13.55 -13.57 8.51
C LYS A 64 -12.89 -12.77 7.41
N VAL A 65 -11.65 -12.37 7.64
CA VAL A 65 -10.84 -11.61 6.68
C VAL A 65 -9.61 -12.44 6.36
N GLN A 66 -9.41 -12.76 5.08
CA GLN A 66 -8.28 -13.54 4.61
C GLN A 66 -7.51 -12.76 3.54
N LEU A 67 -6.25 -12.44 3.84
CA LEU A 67 -5.30 -11.81 2.95
C LEU A 67 -4.32 -12.87 2.41
N SER A 68 -4.01 -12.79 1.13
CA SER A 68 -2.92 -13.55 0.50
C SER A 68 -2.05 -12.61 -0.34
N LEU A 69 -0.75 -12.88 -0.46
CA LEU A 69 0.18 -12.08 -1.27
C LEU A 69 0.78 -12.90 -2.41
N VAL A 70 1.04 -12.25 -3.54
CA VAL A 70 1.92 -12.80 -4.60
C VAL A 70 3.34 -13.00 -4.08
N SER A 71 4.14 -13.83 -4.76
CA SER A 71 5.51 -14.16 -4.34
C SER A 71 6.50 -12.99 -4.33
N GLN A 72 6.16 -11.88 -5.00
CA GLN A 72 6.93 -10.64 -5.03
C GLN A 72 6.82 -9.87 -3.71
N TRP A 73 5.84 -10.21 -2.87
CA TRP A 73 5.65 -9.62 -1.56
C TRP A 73 5.69 -10.68 -0.45
N SER A 74 6.35 -10.34 0.66
CA SER A 74 6.36 -11.12 1.89
C SER A 74 5.90 -10.24 3.05
N LEU A 75 5.00 -10.74 3.90
CA LEU A 75 4.48 -9.99 5.05
C LEU A 75 5.63 -9.70 6.04
N SER A 76 5.86 -8.42 6.32
CA SER A 76 6.83 -7.96 7.32
C SER A 76 6.17 -7.66 8.66
N ALA A 77 4.93 -7.16 8.64
CA ALA A 77 4.17 -6.83 9.84
C ALA A 77 2.67 -7.01 9.61
N VAL A 78 1.96 -7.37 10.68
CA VAL A 78 0.50 -7.50 10.71
C VAL A 78 -0.04 -7.07 12.07
N TYR A 79 -1.18 -6.39 12.09
CA TYR A 79 -1.90 -6.03 13.30
C TYR A 79 -3.42 -5.98 13.04
N PRO A 80 -4.29 -6.48 13.93
CA PRO A 80 -3.96 -7.30 15.10
C PRO A 80 -3.32 -8.63 14.71
N ARG A 81 -2.93 -9.45 15.69
CA ARG A 81 -2.34 -10.76 15.41
C ARG A 81 -3.34 -11.67 14.69
N PRO A 82 -3.01 -12.24 13.51
CA PRO A 82 -3.88 -13.17 12.79
C PRO A 82 -4.15 -14.45 13.58
N ILE A 83 -5.34 -15.05 13.39
CA ILE A 83 -5.70 -16.36 13.97
C ILE A 83 -5.03 -17.52 13.24
N LYS A 84 -4.74 -17.34 11.95
CA LYS A 84 -3.99 -18.27 11.11
C LYS A 84 -3.17 -17.50 10.10
N GLY A 85 -2.14 -18.14 9.57
CA GLY A 85 -1.36 -17.58 8.49
C GLY A 85 -0.10 -18.39 8.19
N SER A 86 0.48 -18.13 7.03
CA SER A 86 1.79 -18.62 6.64
C SER A 86 2.71 -17.43 6.44
N PHE A 87 3.70 -17.32 7.33
CA PHE A 87 4.70 -16.25 7.36
C PHE A 87 6.10 -16.81 7.07
N LYS A 88 6.17 -18.00 6.45
CA LYS A 88 7.44 -18.69 6.24
C LYS A 88 8.27 -17.96 5.18
N GLU A 89 9.57 -17.88 5.41
CA GLU A 89 10.55 -17.42 4.43
C GLU A 89 10.58 -18.37 3.22
N GLY A 90 10.49 -17.83 2.01
CA GLY A 90 10.62 -18.57 0.75
C GLY A 90 9.46 -18.42 -0.23
N ARG A 91 9.53 -19.14 -1.35
CA ARG A 91 8.69 -19.00 -2.57
C ARG A 91 7.18 -19.30 -2.42
N SER A 92 6.65 -19.43 -1.22
CA SER A 92 5.22 -19.68 -1.00
C SER A 92 4.46 -18.36 -0.82
N SER A 93 3.29 -18.25 -1.45
CA SER A 93 2.33 -17.18 -1.18
C SER A 93 2.07 -17.11 0.33
N GLN A 94 2.30 -15.94 0.92
CA GLN A 94 2.04 -15.71 2.33
C GLN A 94 0.59 -15.32 2.55
N THR A 95 0.05 -15.73 3.70
CA THR A 95 -1.38 -15.57 4.01
C THR A 95 -1.58 -15.15 5.45
N ALA A 96 -2.60 -14.35 5.72
CA ALA A 96 -3.05 -13.99 7.06
C ALA A 96 -4.58 -14.05 7.14
N GLU A 97 -5.11 -14.62 8.22
CA GLU A 97 -6.55 -14.77 8.47
C GLU A 97 -6.91 -14.17 9.83
N TRP A 98 -7.96 -13.37 9.88
CA TRP A 98 -8.56 -12.81 11.09
C TRP A 98 -10.03 -13.23 11.20
N ASP A 99 -10.49 -13.50 12.41
CA ASP A 99 -11.92 -13.66 12.74
C ASP A 99 -12.28 -12.53 13.72
N VAL A 100 -12.99 -11.53 13.22
CA VAL A 100 -13.28 -10.28 13.92
C VAL A 100 -14.78 -10.07 14.10
N VAL A 101 -15.16 -9.25 15.07
CA VAL A 101 -16.51 -8.70 15.18
C VAL A 101 -16.42 -7.23 14.81
N ALA A 102 -17.02 -6.85 13.67
CA ALA A 102 -17.03 -5.49 13.16
C ALA A 102 -18.33 -4.78 13.59
N GLN A 103 -18.20 -3.55 14.06
CA GLN A 103 -19.30 -2.71 14.52
C GLN A 103 -19.62 -1.59 13.51
N PRO A 104 -20.86 -1.07 13.46
CA PRO A 104 -21.22 0.04 12.57
C PRO A 104 -20.41 1.33 12.78
N SER A 105 -19.81 1.49 13.96
CA SER A 105 -18.86 2.57 14.26
C SER A 105 -17.56 2.51 13.45
N GLY A 106 -17.26 1.37 12.80
CA GLY A 106 -15.97 1.09 12.16
C GLY A 106 -14.95 0.44 13.11
N THR A 107 -15.28 0.28 14.39
CA THR A 107 -14.42 -0.44 15.33
C THR A 107 -14.60 -1.95 15.17
N MET A 108 -13.54 -2.68 15.49
CA MET A 108 -13.48 -4.14 15.44
C MET A 108 -12.86 -4.70 16.71
N THR A 109 -13.25 -5.92 17.05
CA THR A 109 -12.55 -6.75 18.05
C THR A 109 -12.16 -8.08 17.45
N VAL A 110 -11.06 -8.68 17.90
CA VAL A 110 -10.79 -10.09 17.57
C VAL A 110 -11.81 -10.93 18.33
N LYS A 111 -12.40 -11.93 17.70
CA LYS A 111 -13.43 -12.76 18.33
C LYS A 111 -12.88 -13.44 19.59
N GLY A 112 -13.52 -13.18 20.72
CA GLY A 112 -13.07 -13.65 22.04
C GLY A 112 -12.08 -12.73 22.76
N SER A 113 -11.69 -11.60 22.15
CA SER A 113 -10.94 -10.51 22.77
C SER A 113 -11.86 -9.32 23.09
N SER A 114 -11.46 -8.51 24.07
CA SER A 114 -12.08 -7.22 24.39
C SER A 114 -11.29 -6.02 23.85
N GLU A 115 -10.13 -6.25 23.20
CA GLU A 115 -9.32 -5.19 22.62
C GLU A 115 -9.96 -4.69 21.33
N GLU A 116 -10.31 -3.40 21.32
CA GLU A 116 -10.89 -2.71 20.17
C GLU A 116 -9.80 -2.05 19.32
N PHE A 117 -9.94 -2.15 18.01
CA PHE A 117 -9.07 -1.49 17.02
C PHE A 117 -9.90 -0.99 15.84
N ALA A 118 -9.39 0.00 15.12
CA ALA A 118 -10.12 0.67 14.04
C ALA A 118 -9.91 0.04 12.65
N TYR A 119 -8.81 -0.69 12.44
CA TYR A 119 -8.46 -1.29 11.16
C TYR A 119 -7.56 -2.52 11.32
N ILE A 120 -7.58 -3.40 10.32
CA ILE A 120 -6.54 -4.43 10.16
C ILE A 120 -5.41 -3.80 9.33
N PHE A 121 -4.19 -3.87 9.84
CA PHE A 121 -2.97 -3.39 9.22
C PHE A 121 -2.14 -4.57 8.74
N TRP A 122 -1.55 -4.41 7.56
CA TRP A 122 -0.48 -5.27 7.10
C TRP A 122 0.59 -4.47 6.37
N GLU A 123 1.80 -5.00 6.37
CA GLU A 123 2.94 -4.49 5.63
C GLU A 123 3.64 -5.63 4.90
N ALA A 124 4.20 -5.31 3.73
CA ALA A 124 4.95 -6.29 2.95
C ALA A 124 6.27 -5.73 2.42
N GLU A 125 7.31 -6.55 2.50
CA GLU A 125 8.58 -6.32 1.83
C GLU A 125 8.52 -6.80 0.39
N THR A 126 9.20 -6.08 -0.49
CA THR A 126 9.34 -6.47 -1.90
C THR A 126 10.54 -7.39 -2.07
N GLU A 127 10.30 -8.60 -2.57
CA GLU A 127 11.33 -9.59 -2.88
C GLU A 127 12.02 -9.24 -4.21
N PHE A 128 13.20 -8.59 -4.14
CA PHE A 128 14.04 -8.34 -5.31
C PHE A 128 14.78 -9.63 -5.70
N ARG A 129 14.16 -10.47 -6.54
CA ARG A 129 14.86 -11.59 -7.19
C ARG A 129 14.59 -11.59 -8.70
N ASN A 130 15.66 -11.51 -9.48
CA ASN A 130 15.68 -11.44 -10.95
C ASN A 130 15.03 -12.64 -11.68
N ASP A 131 14.48 -13.65 -10.98
CA ASP A 131 14.09 -14.94 -11.56
C ASP A 131 12.63 -15.36 -11.25
N LEU A 132 11.76 -14.46 -10.80
CA LEU A 132 10.38 -14.84 -10.44
C LEU A 132 9.43 -14.86 -11.65
N PRO A 133 8.74 -15.98 -11.94
CA PRO A 133 7.68 -16.00 -12.95
C PRO A 133 6.42 -15.26 -12.47
N ASN A 134 5.79 -14.51 -13.38
CA ASN A 134 4.56 -13.72 -13.19
C ASN A 134 3.29 -14.59 -13.04
N SER A 135 3.28 -15.58 -12.16
CA SER A 135 2.12 -16.46 -11.98
C SER A 135 1.22 -15.96 -10.83
N PRO A 136 -0.06 -15.64 -11.08
CA PRO A 136 -1.01 -15.29 -10.02
C PRO A 136 -1.22 -16.47 -9.06
N PRO A 137 -1.49 -16.22 -7.76
CA PRO A 137 -1.80 -17.27 -6.80
C PRO A 137 -3.07 -18.03 -7.23
N THR A 138 -2.98 -19.36 -7.23
CA THR A 138 -4.11 -20.25 -7.53
C THR A 138 -5.06 -20.33 -6.35
N SER A 139 -5.99 -19.37 -6.26
CA SER A 139 -7.20 -19.50 -5.46
C SER A 139 -8.33 -18.66 -6.05
N ARG A 140 -8.86 -19.07 -7.21
CA ARG A 140 -10.13 -18.51 -7.71
C ARG A 140 -11.13 -19.62 -8.00
N SER A 141 -12.27 -19.56 -7.30
CA SER A 141 -13.52 -20.17 -7.76
C SER A 141 -14.14 -19.29 -8.85
N PRO A 142 -14.61 -19.84 -9.98
CA PRO A 142 -15.13 -19.05 -11.09
C PRO A 142 -16.56 -18.57 -10.77
N SER A 143 -16.77 -17.26 -10.73
CA SER A 143 -18.13 -16.69 -10.80
C SER A 143 -18.27 -15.90 -12.11
N PRO A 144 -19.28 -16.22 -12.95
CA PRO A 144 -19.46 -15.59 -14.26
C PRO A 144 -20.33 -14.34 -14.15
N ARG A 145 -19.96 -13.26 -14.86
CA ARG A 145 -20.96 -12.35 -15.45
C ARG A 145 -20.52 -11.91 -16.85
N PRO A 146 -21.35 -12.15 -17.89
CA PRO A 146 -21.12 -11.67 -19.24
C PRO A 146 -21.77 -10.30 -19.47
N GLY A 147 -21.15 -9.48 -20.31
CA GLY A 147 -21.84 -8.43 -21.07
C GLY A 147 -21.48 -6.98 -20.74
N ALA A 148 -20.28 -6.55 -21.15
CA ALA A 148 -20.08 -5.19 -21.65
C ALA A 148 -18.93 -5.21 -22.68
N ARG A 149 -19.20 -4.63 -23.84
CA ARG A 149 -18.40 -4.69 -25.06
C ARG A 149 -17.11 -3.87 -24.88
N LEU A 150 -16.02 -4.49 -24.45
CA LEU A 150 -14.73 -3.82 -24.31
C LEU A 150 -14.10 -3.63 -25.70
N LYS A 151 -13.97 -2.37 -26.14
CA LYS A 151 -13.08 -2.02 -27.25
C LYS A 151 -11.66 -2.45 -26.87
N THR A 152 -10.98 -3.06 -27.83
CA THR A 152 -9.64 -3.61 -27.76
C THR A 152 -8.62 -2.61 -27.18
N LEU A 153 -8.35 -2.71 -25.89
CA LEU A 153 -7.17 -2.14 -25.25
C LEU A 153 -6.07 -3.22 -25.29
N ARG A 154 -4.85 -2.81 -25.59
CA ARG A 154 -3.64 -3.65 -25.51
C ARG A 154 -3.59 -4.35 -24.14
N PRO A 155 -2.95 -5.54 -24.01
CA PRO A 155 -2.76 -6.14 -22.69
C PRO A 155 -2.08 -5.10 -21.80
N ARG A 156 -2.77 -4.66 -20.74
CA ARG A 156 -2.13 -3.81 -19.74
C ARG A 156 -1.07 -4.67 -19.07
N ASP A 157 0.18 -4.21 -19.03
CA ASP A 157 1.16 -4.78 -18.13
C ASP A 157 0.60 -4.56 -16.71
N GLY A 158 0.17 -5.64 -16.06
CA GLY A 158 -0.48 -5.57 -14.75
C GLY A 158 0.45 -4.97 -13.69
N PHE A 159 -0.11 -4.59 -12.55
CA PHE A 159 0.69 -4.20 -11.39
C PHE A 159 1.52 -5.39 -10.91
N VAL A 160 2.83 -5.21 -10.85
CA VAL A 160 3.77 -6.17 -10.29
C VAL A 160 4.56 -5.44 -9.20
N PRO A 161 4.33 -5.80 -7.92
CA PRO A 161 5.02 -5.18 -6.82
C PRO A 161 6.54 -5.13 -7.00
N GLY A 162 7.14 -3.99 -6.63
CA GLY A 162 8.58 -3.80 -6.74
C GLY A 162 9.11 -3.41 -8.12
N THR A 163 8.34 -3.64 -9.20
CA THR A 163 8.80 -3.40 -10.58
C THR A 163 7.96 -2.36 -11.31
N THR A 164 6.67 -2.23 -11.00
CA THR A 164 5.85 -1.14 -11.52
C THR A 164 6.39 0.22 -11.04
N ARG A 165 6.42 1.20 -11.95
CA ARG A 165 6.91 2.57 -11.71
C ARG A 165 5.86 3.61 -12.07
N CYS A 166 6.10 4.85 -11.66
CA CYS A 166 5.40 6.01 -12.20
C CYS A 166 5.91 6.28 -13.63
N SER A 167 5.08 6.86 -14.48
CA SER A 167 5.52 7.35 -15.79
C SER A 167 4.82 8.67 -16.16
N PRO A 168 5.38 9.46 -17.09
CA PRO A 168 4.75 10.70 -17.53
C PRO A 168 3.31 10.55 -18.07
N HIS A 169 2.97 9.37 -18.59
CA HIS A 169 1.67 9.13 -19.24
C HIS A 169 0.55 8.75 -18.27
N ASP A 170 0.90 8.34 -17.04
CA ASP A 170 -0.04 7.66 -16.16
C ASP A 170 0.08 8.07 -14.68
N SER A 171 0.81 9.15 -14.43
CA SER A 171 0.99 9.81 -13.14
C SER A 171 0.65 11.30 -13.21
N VAL A 172 0.49 11.95 -12.07
CA VAL A 172 0.53 13.41 -11.96
C VAL A 172 1.83 13.83 -11.29
N VAL A 173 2.34 15.02 -11.62
CA VAL A 173 3.50 15.61 -10.94
C VAL A 173 3.11 16.90 -10.26
N LEU A 174 3.43 16.99 -8.97
CA LEU A 174 3.08 18.09 -8.08
C LEU A 174 4.32 18.57 -7.33
N SER A 175 4.32 19.83 -6.89
CA SER A 175 5.21 20.24 -5.80
C SER A 175 4.80 19.52 -4.52
N VAL A 176 5.74 19.20 -3.66
CA VAL A 176 5.47 18.56 -2.37
C VAL A 176 4.45 19.33 -1.52
N HIS A 177 4.37 20.66 -1.67
CA HIS A 177 3.41 21.50 -0.95
C HIS A 177 1.97 21.34 -1.45
N ASP A 178 1.79 20.93 -2.71
CA ASP A 178 0.48 20.77 -3.34
C ASP A 178 -0.05 19.33 -3.21
N VAL A 179 0.81 18.37 -2.82
CA VAL A 179 0.41 16.96 -2.66
C VAL A 179 -0.67 16.75 -1.59
N PRO A 180 -0.57 17.30 -0.36
CA PRO A 180 -1.62 17.09 0.64
C PRO A 180 -3.02 17.59 0.24
N PRO A 181 -3.22 18.84 -0.23
CA PRO A 181 -4.54 19.29 -0.65
C PRO A 181 -5.05 18.51 -1.88
N TYR A 182 -4.17 18.18 -2.83
CA TYR A 182 -4.54 17.35 -3.98
C TYR A 182 -5.03 15.95 -3.55
N LEU A 183 -4.31 15.29 -2.64
CA LEU A 183 -4.73 13.98 -2.12
C LEU A 183 -6.03 14.05 -1.32
N GLU A 184 -6.29 15.13 -0.58
CA GLU A 184 -7.56 15.29 0.14
C GLU A 184 -8.75 15.27 -0.84
N GLU A 185 -8.64 16.00 -1.96
CA GLU A 185 -9.67 16.02 -3.01
C GLU A 185 -9.82 14.66 -3.71
N VAL A 186 -8.70 14.03 -4.12
CA VAL A 186 -8.73 12.73 -4.79
C VAL A 186 -9.32 11.64 -3.88
N LEU A 187 -8.87 11.55 -2.63
CA LEU A 187 -9.33 10.49 -1.72
C LEU A 187 -10.80 10.70 -1.35
N LEU A 188 -11.26 11.94 -1.24
CA LEU A 188 -12.69 12.26 -1.07
C LEU A 188 -13.49 11.76 -2.29
N ALA A 189 -13.02 12.05 -3.50
CA ALA A 189 -13.62 11.56 -4.74
C ALA A 189 -13.65 10.03 -4.77
N LEU A 190 -12.59 9.34 -4.34
CA LEU A 190 -12.52 7.87 -4.26
C LEU A 190 -13.35 7.26 -3.10
N GLY A 191 -14.15 8.06 -2.39
CA GLY A 191 -15.10 7.59 -1.39
C GLY A 191 -14.49 7.35 0.00
N PHE A 192 -13.32 7.90 0.28
CA PHE A 192 -12.72 7.76 1.61
C PHE A 192 -13.44 8.66 2.61
N HIS A 193 -13.76 8.10 3.78
CA HIS A 193 -14.15 8.88 4.95
C HIS A 193 -12.96 9.67 5.55
N THR A 194 -13.27 10.67 6.37
CA THR A 194 -12.31 11.65 6.91
C THR A 194 -11.10 11.02 7.61
N ASP A 195 -11.31 9.97 8.41
CA ASP A 195 -10.23 9.34 9.18
C ASP A 195 -9.25 8.59 8.28
N ALA A 196 -9.73 7.91 7.21
CA ALA A 196 -8.83 7.32 6.22
C ALA A 196 -8.04 8.37 5.45
N ARG A 197 -8.67 9.48 5.02
CA ARG A 197 -7.95 10.52 4.26
C ARG A 197 -6.83 11.15 5.10
N THR A 198 -7.17 11.52 6.33
CA THR A 198 -6.20 12.05 7.30
C THR A 198 -5.07 11.05 7.54
N SER A 199 -5.41 9.77 7.78
CA SER A 199 -4.41 8.72 8.05
C SER A 199 -3.52 8.41 6.85
N PHE A 200 -4.08 8.41 5.64
CA PHE A 200 -3.35 8.21 4.40
C PHE A 200 -2.31 9.32 4.19
N ILE A 201 -2.74 10.57 4.27
CA ILE A 201 -1.88 11.74 4.04
C ILE A 201 -0.81 11.82 5.12
N THR A 202 -1.20 11.76 6.40
CA THR A 202 -0.25 11.91 7.52
C THR A 202 0.78 10.79 7.59
N TYR A 203 0.44 9.57 7.18
CA TYR A 203 1.38 8.46 7.13
C TYR A 203 2.47 8.68 6.07
N TRP A 204 2.09 9.12 4.86
CA TRP A 204 3.03 9.30 3.76
C TRP A 204 3.73 10.67 3.76
N LEU A 205 3.19 11.67 4.46
CA LEU A 205 3.72 13.03 4.49
C LEU A 205 5.24 13.09 4.81
N PRO A 206 5.78 12.36 5.81
CA PRO A 206 7.23 12.35 6.04
C PRO A 206 8.06 11.83 4.86
N SER A 207 7.51 10.92 4.05
CA SER A 207 8.15 10.43 2.84
C SER A 207 8.05 11.42 1.69
N PHE A 208 6.92 12.12 1.56
CA PHE A 208 6.73 13.17 0.57
C PHE A 208 7.71 14.33 0.78
N LEU A 209 7.88 14.76 2.03
CA LEU A 209 8.76 15.88 2.42
C LEU A 209 10.26 15.63 2.17
N ARG A 210 10.65 14.42 1.75
CA ARG A 210 12.02 14.13 1.29
C ARG A 210 12.30 14.64 -0.13
N HIS A 211 11.26 15.04 -0.86
CA HIS A 211 11.32 15.39 -2.27
C HIS A 211 10.80 16.81 -2.51
N GLU A 212 11.31 17.47 -3.54
CA GLU A 212 10.81 18.79 -3.98
C GLU A 212 9.57 18.64 -4.86
N HIS A 213 9.61 17.66 -5.76
CA HIS A 213 8.52 17.28 -6.66
C HIS A 213 8.25 15.78 -6.57
N LEU A 214 6.98 15.42 -6.70
CA LEU A 214 6.52 14.03 -6.60
C LEU A 214 5.71 13.68 -7.83
N ALA A 215 6.07 12.58 -8.48
CA ALA A 215 5.17 11.87 -9.37
C ALA A 215 4.33 10.91 -8.52
N LEU A 216 3.02 10.90 -8.71
CA LEU A 216 2.13 9.92 -8.07
C LEU A 216 1.09 9.37 -9.04
N ARG A 217 0.69 8.12 -8.83
CA ARG A 217 -0.41 7.46 -9.54
C ARG A 217 -1.14 6.48 -8.64
N PHE A 218 -2.39 6.20 -8.97
CA PHE A 218 -3.13 5.11 -8.34
C PHE A 218 -3.17 3.88 -9.25
N VAL A 219 -2.98 2.71 -8.65
CA VAL A 219 -3.06 1.41 -9.31
C VAL A 219 -4.53 1.06 -9.53
N PRO A 220 -4.93 0.53 -10.71
CA PRO A 220 -6.25 -0.03 -10.89
C PRO A 220 -6.57 -1.09 -9.82
N GLN A 221 -7.76 -1.01 -9.21
CA GLN A 221 -8.14 -1.89 -8.10
C GLN A 221 -7.98 -3.38 -8.47
N ILE A 222 -8.35 -3.76 -9.69
CA ILE A 222 -8.23 -5.14 -10.19
C ILE A 222 -6.78 -5.65 -10.22
N ASP A 223 -5.82 -4.78 -10.51
CA ASP A 223 -4.40 -5.15 -10.58
C ASP A 223 -3.79 -5.24 -9.18
N PHE A 224 -4.21 -4.36 -8.26
CA PHE A 224 -3.86 -4.47 -6.85
C PHE A 224 -4.45 -5.73 -6.19
N GLU A 225 -5.71 -6.04 -6.49
CA GLU A 225 -6.39 -7.27 -6.04
C GLU A 225 -5.69 -8.55 -6.53
N ALA A 226 -5.13 -8.53 -7.73
CA ALA A 226 -4.35 -9.66 -8.25
C ALA A 226 -3.05 -9.88 -7.47
N SER A 227 -2.46 -8.80 -6.94
CA SER A 227 -1.21 -8.84 -6.16
C SER A 227 -1.43 -9.18 -4.68
N ALA A 228 -2.53 -8.71 -4.10
CA ALA A 228 -2.89 -8.96 -2.71
C ALA A 228 -4.35 -9.38 -2.59
N PRO A 229 -4.75 -10.61 -3.00
CA PRO A 229 -6.14 -11.06 -2.84
C PRO A 229 -6.65 -10.92 -1.41
N LEU A 230 -7.85 -10.35 -1.27
CA LEU A 230 -8.54 -10.13 0.00
C LEU A 230 -9.94 -10.77 -0.08
N ASP A 231 -10.14 -11.83 0.69
CA ASP A 231 -11.43 -12.52 0.81
C ASP A 231 -12.06 -12.20 2.16
N ILE A 232 -13.35 -11.86 2.15
CA ILE A 232 -14.09 -11.47 3.35
C ILE A 232 -15.44 -12.19 3.37
N ASP A 233 -15.73 -12.86 4.48
CA ASP A 233 -16.99 -13.57 4.74
C ASP A 233 -17.65 -13.02 6.02
N PRO A 234 -18.90 -12.52 5.98
CA PRO A 234 -19.79 -12.47 4.81
C PRO A 234 -19.26 -11.52 3.73
N LYS A 235 -19.65 -11.78 2.48
CA LYS A 235 -19.21 -10.97 1.34
C LYS A 235 -19.66 -9.50 1.49
N PRO A 236 -18.75 -8.52 1.41
CA PRO A 236 -19.12 -7.11 1.40
C PRO A 236 -19.94 -6.73 0.17
N ASP A 237 -20.85 -5.78 0.32
CA ASP A 237 -21.67 -5.23 -0.77
C ASP A 237 -20.86 -4.28 -1.66
N VAL A 238 -19.94 -3.54 -1.04
CA VAL A 238 -19.04 -2.57 -1.68
C VAL A 238 -17.63 -2.75 -1.14
N VAL A 239 -16.66 -2.88 -2.06
CA VAL A 239 -15.24 -3.01 -1.75
C VAL A 239 -14.49 -1.95 -2.54
N THR A 240 -13.83 -1.04 -1.83
CA THR A 240 -12.95 -0.02 -2.42
C THR A 240 -11.53 -0.32 -1.98
N ARG A 241 -10.63 -0.61 -2.93
CA ARG A 241 -9.20 -0.85 -2.62
C ARG A 241 -8.34 0.09 -3.46
N VAL A 242 -7.63 0.98 -2.79
CA VAL A 242 -6.83 2.03 -3.44
C VAL A 242 -5.37 1.87 -3.06
N PHE A 243 -4.50 1.79 -4.07
CA PHE A 243 -3.08 1.66 -3.84
C PHE A 243 -2.32 2.71 -4.64
N MET A 244 -1.53 3.55 -3.95
CA MET A 244 -0.79 4.65 -4.56
C MET A 244 0.68 4.28 -4.78
N LEU A 245 1.19 4.55 -5.97
CA LEU A 245 2.62 4.59 -6.24
C LEU A 245 3.07 6.05 -6.26
N PHE A 246 4.23 6.34 -5.69
CA PHE A 246 4.83 7.66 -5.81
C PHE A 246 6.35 7.58 -5.90
N GLU A 247 6.97 8.57 -6.53
CA GLU A 247 8.43 8.71 -6.58
C GLU A 247 8.83 10.19 -6.59
N GLY A 248 10.04 10.46 -6.09
CA GLY A 248 10.64 11.78 -6.17
C GLY A 248 11.13 12.09 -7.58
N ILE A 249 10.78 13.26 -8.10
CA ILE A 249 11.27 13.74 -9.39
C ILE A 249 12.27 14.89 -9.14
N PRO A 250 13.55 14.68 -9.46
CA PRO A 250 14.54 15.75 -9.48
C PRO A 250 14.13 16.89 -10.41
N THR A 251 14.43 18.12 -10.00
CA THR A 251 14.03 19.35 -10.70
C THR A 251 14.58 19.44 -12.13
N ASP A 252 15.76 18.87 -12.38
CA ASP A 252 16.38 18.78 -13.71
C ASP A 252 15.67 17.80 -14.66
N ARG A 253 14.89 16.85 -14.15
CA ARG A 253 14.09 15.91 -14.95
C ARG A 253 12.65 16.35 -15.19
N LEU A 254 12.19 17.47 -14.61
CA LEU A 254 10.79 17.90 -14.75
C LEU A 254 10.34 18.14 -16.19
N ALA A 255 11.27 18.47 -17.09
CA ALA A 255 10.97 18.65 -18.51
C ALA A 255 10.48 17.36 -19.19
N GLU A 256 10.83 16.19 -18.66
CA GLU A 256 10.36 14.89 -19.16
C GLU A 256 8.93 14.57 -18.69
N TRP A 257 8.38 15.37 -17.76
CA TRP A 257 7.10 15.13 -17.08
C TRP A 257 6.06 16.21 -17.36
N GLU A 258 6.18 16.95 -18.47
CA GLU A 258 5.24 18.03 -18.82
C GLU A 258 3.79 17.54 -18.86
N GLU A 259 3.52 16.41 -19.51
CA GLU A 259 2.17 15.83 -19.57
C GLU A 259 1.59 15.51 -18.18
N ALA A 260 2.42 14.98 -17.27
CA ALA A 260 2.01 14.68 -15.91
C ALA A 260 1.79 15.94 -15.05
N ARG A 261 2.53 17.01 -15.33
CA ARG A 261 2.35 18.31 -14.68
C ARG A 261 1.08 19.00 -15.14
N GLU A 262 0.76 18.93 -16.43
CA GLU A 262 -0.52 19.44 -16.95
C GLU A 262 -1.70 18.65 -16.38
N ARG A 263 -1.57 17.32 -16.29
CA ARG A 263 -2.58 16.43 -15.72
C ARG A 263 -2.88 16.70 -14.24
N SER A 264 -1.95 17.28 -13.48
CA SER A 264 -2.21 17.63 -12.08
C SER A 264 -3.25 18.74 -11.90
N SER A 265 -3.53 19.51 -12.96
CA SER A 265 -4.59 20.52 -13.00
C SER A 265 -5.91 19.99 -13.57
N ALA A 266 -5.96 18.71 -13.98
CA ALA A 266 -7.19 18.08 -14.44
C ALA A 266 -8.12 17.76 -13.25
N ASP A 267 -9.39 17.50 -13.56
CA ASP A 267 -10.37 17.09 -12.56
C ASP A 267 -9.96 15.75 -11.92
N VAL A 268 -9.85 15.76 -10.58
CA VAL A 268 -9.49 14.59 -9.76
C VAL A 268 -10.44 13.41 -9.94
N GLU A 269 -11.65 13.64 -10.45
CA GLU A 269 -12.63 12.61 -10.78
C GLU A 269 -12.10 11.58 -11.79
N MET A 270 -11.09 11.93 -12.60
CA MET A 270 -10.43 10.98 -13.52
C MET A 270 -9.91 9.71 -12.80
N TRP A 271 -9.56 9.81 -11.51
CA TRP A 271 -9.05 8.67 -10.75
C TRP A 271 -10.12 7.62 -10.49
N LYS A 272 -11.41 7.97 -10.49
CA LYS A 272 -12.50 7.00 -10.33
C LYS A 272 -12.49 5.97 -11.45
N GLU A 273 -12.34 6.43 -12.69
CA GLU A 273 -12.25 5.54 -13.86
C GLU A 273 -10.96 4.72 -13.84
N ILE A 274 -9.82 5.33 -13.49
CA ILE A 274 -8.51 4.66 -13.46
C ILE A 274 -8.47 3.56 -12.41
N VAL A 275 -8.90 3.87 -11.18
CA VAL A 275 -8.92 2.91 -10.08
C VAL A 275 -10.06 1.91 -10.27
N GLY A 276 -11.17 2.32 -10.89
CA GLY A 276 -12.35 1.49 -11.14
C GLY A 276 -13.35 1.51 -9.99
N VAL A 277 -13.52 2.65 -9.31
CA VAL A 277 -14.34 2.81 -8.10
C VAL A 277 -15.65 3.57 -8.34
N GLU A 278 -16.26 3.38 -9.51
CA GLU A 278 -17.57 3.94 -9.84
C GLU A 278 -18.70 3.02 -9.36
N ASP A 279 -18.96 3.03 -8.06
CA ASP A 279 -20.14 2.37 -7.49
C ASP A 279 -21.07 3.42 -6.88
N ALA A 280 -22.20 3.67 -7.55
CA ALA A 280 -23.24 4.59 -7.07
C ALA A 280 -23.74 4.24 -5.66
N ARG A 281 -23.52 2.99 -5.22
CA ARG A 281 -23.85 2.56 -3.87
C ARG A 281 -22.88 3.12 -2.85
N GLN A 282 -21.73 3.72 -3.17
CA GLN A 282 -20.70 4.16 -2.21
C GLN A 282 -21.23 5.00 -1.03
N GLY A 283 -22.28 5.79 -1.24
CA GLY A 283 -22.90 6.61 -0.18
C GLY A 283 -23.95 5.90 0.69
N ASP A 284 -24.34 4.65 0.39
CA ASP A 284 -25.43 3.96 1.09
C ASP A 284 -24.98 3.38 2.44
N GLN A 285 -25.40 3.99 3.54
CA GLN A 285 -24.97 3.54 4.88
C GLN A 285 -25.59 2.19 5.30
N ASN A 286 -26.55 1.64 4.55
CA ASN A 286 -27.21 0.37 4.87
C ASN A 286 -26.48 -0.86 4.32
N LEU A 287 -25.36 -0.67 3.63
CA LEU A 287 -24.59 -1.75 3.00
C LEU A 287 -23.34 -2.08 3.82
N PHE A 288 -22.89 -3.33 3.77
CA PHE A 288 -21.60 -3.71 4.34
C PHE A 288 -20.46 -3.28 3.41
N ARG A 289 -19.59 -2.39 3.91
CA ARG A 289 -18.49 -1.79 3.15
C ARG A 289 -17.14 -2.21 3.67
N VAL A 290 -16.21 -2.36 2.74
CA VAL A 290 -14.80 -2.50 3.03
C VAL A 290 -14.03 -1.44 2.27
N LEU A 291 -13.18 -0.72 3.00
CA LEU A 291 -12.22 0.23 2.45
C LEU A 291 -10.83 -0.28 2.79
N GLU A 292 -10.01 -0.51 1.78
CA GLU A 292 -8.58 -0.70 1.95
C GLU A 292 -7.81 0.38 1.23
N TRP A 293 -6.80 0.92 1.88
CA TRP A 293 -5.86 1.82 1.22
C TRP A 293 -4.44 1.50 1.59
N GLY A 294 -3.53 1.67 0.64
CA GLY A 294 -2.09 1.57 0.85
C GLY A 294 -1.30 2.35 -0.19
N GLY A 295 0.02 2.23 -0.14
CA GLY A 295 0.88 2.80 -1.18
C GLY A 295 2.34 2.40 -1.02
N MET A 296 3.17 2.80 -1.97
CA MET A 296 4.61 2.58 -1.89
C MET A 296 5.37 3.67 -2.63
N GLU A 297 6.53 4.03 -2.07
CA GLU A 297 7.53 4.79 -2.80
C GLU A 297 8.22 3.84 -3.78
N VAL A 298 8.20 4.16 -5.06
CA VAL A 298 8.90 3.42 -6.12
C VAL A 298 10.21 4.12 -6.45
N ARG A 299 11.24 3.37 -6.84
CA ARG A 299 12.60 3.86 -7.15
C ARG A 299 13.11 3.36 -8.49
#